data_AF-X0YBV1-F1
#
_entry.id   AF-X0YBV1-F1
#
_cell.length_a   1.000
_cell.length_b   1.000
_cell.length_c   1.000
_cell.angle_alpha   90.00
_cell.angle_beta   90.00
_cell.angle_gamma   90.00
#
_symmetry.space_group_name_H-M   'P 1'
#
loop_
_entity.id
_entity.type
_entity.pdbx_description
1 polymer ?
#
loop_
_entity_poly.entity_id
_entity_poly.type
_entity_poly.pdbx_seq_one_letter_code
_entity_poly.pdbx_strand_id
1 'polypeptide(L)' 'AAKRLGKEVILLSYPGEPHHLRKEENQKDFLQRMKQYFDHYLKGKPVPDWMTNGIPYLKKKHKEKKNE' A
#
# COMPACT_ATOMS: atom_id res chain seq x y z
N ALA A 1 -6.34 5.54 14.41
CA ALA A 1 -6.93 4.80 15.54
C ALA A 1 -6.39 3.38 15.62
N ALA A 2 -6.54 2.54 14.58
CA ALA A 2 -6.14 1.13 14.60
C ALA A 2 -4.72 0.84 15.13
N LYS A 3 -3.70 1.58 14.65
CA LYS A 3 -2.32 1.44 15.16
C LYS A 3 -2.19 1.71 16.67
N ARG A 4 -2.90 2.72 17.19
CA ARG A 4 -2.88 3.04 18.63
C ARG A 4 -3.54 1.95 19.48
N LEU A 5 -4.43 1.17 18.89
CA LEU A 5 -5.13 0.05 19.54
C LEU A 5 -4.37 -1.28 19.37
N GLY A 6 -3.13 -1.26 18.89
CA GLY A 6 -2.33 -2.48 18.67
C GLY A 6 -2.90 -3.41 17.59
N LYS A 7 -3.77 -2.92 16.70
CA LYS A 7 -4.30 -3.72 15.60
C LYS A 7 -3.29 -3.78 14.47
N GLU A 8 -3.03 -4.99 13.98
CA GLU A 8 -2.26 -5.19 12.76
C GLU A 8 -3.08 -4.68 11.57
N VAL A 9 -2.55 -3.66 10.90
CA VAL A 9 -3.20 -3.04 9.74
C VAL A 9 -2.18 -2.70 8.68
N ILE A 10 -2.56 -2.94 7.44
CA ILE A 10 -1.79 -2.57 6.26
C ILE A 10 -2.52 -1.43 5.56
N LEU A 11 -1.77 -0.38 5.21
CA LEU A 11 -2.28 0.76 4.44
C LEU A 11 -1.50 0.89 3.13
N LEU A 12 -2.16 0.58 2.02
CA LEU A 12 -1.66 0.91 0.69
C LEU A 12 -2.00 2.38 0.39
N SER A 13 -0.98 3.14 -0.02
CA SER A 13 -1.13 4.57 -0.29
C SER A 13 -0.22 4.91 -1.47
N TYR A 14 -0.85 5.45 -2.52
CA TYR A 14 -0.25 5.81 -3.80
C TYR A 14 -0.26 7.34 -3.94
N PRO A 15 0.84 8.03 -3.59
CA PRO A 15 0.89 9.49 -3.67
C PRO A 15 0.64 10.02 -5.09
N GLY A 16 -0.24 11.00 -5.20
CA GLY A 16 -0.58 11.66 -6.47
C GLY A 16 -1.65 10.95 -7.31
N GLU A 17 -2.28 9.89 -6.79
CA GLU A 17 -3.51 9.32 -7.33
C GLU A 17 -4.76 9.99 -6.70
N PRO A 18 -5.87 10.16 -7.46
CA PRO A 18 -7.13 10.64 -6.93
C PRO A 18 -7.90 9.51 -6.22
N HIS A 19 -9.23 9.65 -6.04
CA HIS A 19 -10.07 8.63 -5.39
C HIS A 19 -9.94 7.24 -6.04
N HIS A 20 -9.83 7.20 -7.37
CA HIS A 20 -9.51 5.99 -8.12
C HIS A 20 -8.08 6.03 -8.65
N LEU A 21 -7.41 4.89 -8.68
CA LEU A 21 -6.08 4.77 -9.31
C LEU A 21 -6.22 5.02 -10.81
N ARG A 22 -5.54 6.04 -11.33
CA ARG A 22 -5.54 6.41 -12.74
C ARG A 22 -4.33 5.84 -13.49
N LYS A 23 -3.16 5.75 -12.86
CA LYS A 23 -1.98 5.16 -13.51
C LYS A 23 -2.10 3.65 -13.53
N GLU A 24 -1.92 3.08 -14.71
CA GLU A 24 -1.97 1.63 -14.93
C GLU A 24 -0.97 0.86 -14.04
N GLU A 25 0.23 1.41 -13.85
CA GLU A 25 1.25 0.83 -12.96
C GLU A 25 0.74 0.66 -11.53
N ASN A 26 0.05 1.67 -11.01
CA ASN A 26 -0.51 1.63 -9.65
C ASN A 26 -1.71 0.67 -9.57
N GLN A 27 -2.52 0.58 -10.63
CA GLN A 27 -3.61 -0.40 -10.70
C GLN A 27 -3.07 -1.83 -10.66
N LYS A 28 -2.04 -2.12 -11.46
CA LYS A 28 -1.37 -3.44 -11.50
C LYS A 28 -0.74 -3.78 -10.15
N ASP A 29 0.01 -2.85 -9.54
CA ASP A 29 0.61 -3.04 -8.21
C ASP A 29 -0.48 -3.29 -7.14
N PHE A 30 -1.58 -2.53 -7.16
CA PHE A 30 -2.70 -2.73 -6.24
C PHE A 30 -3.31 -4.13 -6.37
N LEU A 31 -3.60 -4.58 -7.60
CA LEU A 31 -4.15 -5.91 -7.84
C LEU A 31 -3.19 -7.02 -7.41
N GLN A 32 -1.89 -6.86 -7.69
CA GLN A 32 -0.83 -7.78 -7.28
C GLN A 32 -0.78 -7.90 -5.74
N ARG A 33 -0.77 -6.77 -5.02
CA ARG A 33 -0.73 -6.74 -3.55
C ARG A 33 -1.98 -7.33 -2.93
N MET A 34 -3.14 -7.04 -3.50
CA MET A 34 -4.41 -7.63 -3.05
C MET A 34 -4.38 -9.15 -3.19
N LYS A 35 -3.93 -9.67 -4.35
CA LYS A 35 -3.77 -11.11 -4.55
C LYS A 35 -2.79 -11.72 -3.56
N GLN A 36 -1.64 -11.08 -3.32
CA GLN A 36 -0.62 -11.59 -2.40
C GLN A 36 -1.11 -11.61 -0.95
N TYR A 37 -1.85 -10.58 -0.52
CA TYR A 37 -2.49 -10.53 0.79
C TYR A 37 -3.40 -11.74 0.99
N PHE A 38 -4.31 -12.01 0.04
CA PHE A 38 -5.20 -13.17 0.14
C PHE A 38 -4.48 -14.50 -0.03
N ASP A 39 -3.48 -14.60 -0.90
CA ASP A 39 -2.68 -15.81 -1.03
C ASP A 39 -1.95 -16.15 0.29
N HIS A 40 -1.48 -15.16 1.05
CA HIS A 40 -0.88 -15.38 2.37
C HIS A 40 -1.91 -15.87 3.39
N TYR A 41 -2.99 -15.11 3.61
CA TYR A 41 -3.95 -15.40 4.67
C TYR A 41 -4.91 -16.55 4.37
N LEU A 42 -5.26 -16.77 3.10
CA LEU A 42 -6.28 -17.76 2.71
C LEU A 42 -5.69 -19.03 2.09
N LYS A 43 -4.43 -19.01 1.66
CA LYS A 43 -3.78 -20.16 1.01
C LYS A 43 -2.46 -20.58 1.66
N GLY A 44 -2.05 -19.93 2.74
CA GLY A 44 -0.82 -20.27 3.47
C GLY A 44 0.47 -20.00 2.69
N LYS A 45 0.44 -19.13 1.67
CA LYS A 45 1.68 -18.75 0.98
C LYS A 45 2.59 -17.93 1.89
N PRO A 46 3.91 -17.93 1.66
CA PRO A 46 4.84 -17.08 2.39
C PRO A 46 4.42 -15.61 2.37
N VAL A 47 4.66 -14.91 3.47
CA VAL A 47 4.39 -13.46 3.55
C VAL A 47 5.30 -12.72 2.56
N PRO A 48 4.76 -11.87 1.69
CA PRO A 48 5.59 -11.04 0.81
C PRO A 48 6.27 -9.93 1.61
N ASP A 49 7.50 -9.58 1.24
CA ASP A 49 8.35 -8.62 1.95
C ASP A 49 7.65 -7.29 2.27
N TRP A 50 6.87 -6.75 1.33
CA TRP A 50 6.20 -5.46 1.52
C TRP A 50 5.13 -5.45 2.63
N MET A 51 4.62 -6.63 3.04
CA MET A 51 3.63 -6.73 4.12
C MET A 51 4.29 -6.60 5.50
N THR A 52 5.57 -6.95 5.63
CA THR A 52 6.36 -6.78 6.86
C THR A 52 7.21 -5.51 6.84
N ASN A 53 7.75 -5.17 5.66
CA ASN A 53 8.66 -4.05 5.45
C ASN A 53 7.98 -2.92 4.68
N GLY A 54 7.17 -2.14 5.41
CA GLY A 54 6.51 -0.95 4.86
C GLY A 54 7.42 0.26 4.67
N ILE A 55 7.00 1.22 3.84
CA ILE A 55 7.72 2.49 3.64
C ILE A 55 7.20 3.53 4.65
N PRO A 56 8.05 4.10 5.53
CA PRO A 56 7.66 5.19 6.44
C PRO A 56 7.14 6.40 5.66
N TYR A 57 6.12 7.08 6.20
CA TYR A 57 5.50 8.23 5.54
C TYR A 57 6.52 9.30 5.15
N LEU A 58 7.46 9.64 6.05
CA LEU A 58 8.51 10.64 5.80
C LEU A 58 9.49 10.26 4.68
N LYS A 59 9.57 8.98 4.31
CA LYS A 59 10.41 8.48 3.21
C LYS A 59 9.64 8.36 1.89
N LYS A 60 8.33 8.61 1.87
CA LYS A 60 7.53 8.54 0.64
C LYS A 60 7.79 9.78 -0.22
N LYS A 61 8.01 9.57 -1.51
CA LYS A 61 8.07 10.65 -2.50
C LYS A 61 6.64 11.12 -2.76
N HIS A 62 6.31 12.31 -2.26
CA HIS A 62 5.09 13.01 -2.63
C HIS A 62 5.41 13.92 -3.82
N LYS A 63 4.49 14.06 -4.79
CA LYS A 63 4.61 15.15 -5.76
C LYS A 63 4.51 16.46 -4.97
N GLU A 64 5.52 17.31 -5.10
CA GLU A 64 5.44 18.69 -4.61
C GLU A 64 4.19 19.32 -5.23
N LYS A 65 3.39 20.00 -4.40
CA LYS A 65 2.37 20.90 -4.93
C LYS A 65 3.15 22.01 -5.63
N LYS A 66 3.07 22.08 -6.96
CA LYS A 66 3.41 23.32 -7.65
C LYS A 66 2.42 24.36 -7.14
N ASN A 67 2.92 25.34 -6.39
CA ASN A 67 2.16 26.54 -6.09
C ASN A 67 1.97 27.26 -7.42
N GLU A 68 0.72 27.44 -7.82
CA GLU A 68 0.30 28.30 -8.93
C GLU A 68 -0.35 29.55 -8.33
#